data_AF-A0AAZ3PSF1-F1
#
_entry.id   AF-A0AAZ3PSF1-F1
#
_cell.length_a   1.000
_cell.length_b   1.000
_cell.length_c   1.000
_cell.angle_alpha   90.00
_cell.angle_beta   90.00
_cell.angle_gamma   90.00
#
_symmetry.space_group_name_H-M   'P 1'
#
loop_
_entity.id
_entity.type
_entity.pdbx_description
1 polymer ?
#
loop_
_entity_poly.entity_id
_entity_poly.type
_entity_poly.pdbx_seq_one_letter_code
_entity_poly.pdbx_strand_id
1 'polypeptide(L)' 'QSQSPDLKPIENVWAELKKHVQARRPTNLTQLHQLCQEEWAKINPTYCGKLVEG' A
#
# COMPACT_ATOMS: atom_id res chain seq x y z
N GLN A 1 24.66 2.73 11.20
CA GLN A 1 23.38 1.97 11.26
C GLN A 1 22.46 2.56 10.21
N SER A 2 22.23 1.87 9.10
CA SER A 2 21.28 2.32 8.07
C SER A 2 19.87 1.96 8.52
N GLN A 3 19.26 2.81 9.32
CA GLN A 3 17.82 2.77 9.55
C GLN A 3 17.20 3.59 8.41
N SER A 4 16.91 2.93 7.28
CA SER A 4 16.23 3.60 6.17
C SER A 4 14.92 4.20 6.69
N PRO A 5 14.78 5.54 6.70
CA PRO A 5 13.53 6.20 7.10
C PRO A 5 12.36 5.80 6.17
N ASP A 6 12.70 5.34 4.97
CA ASP A 6 11.81 4.93 3.87
C ASP A 6 11.14 3.57 4.04
N LEU A 7 11.61 2.71 4.97
CA LEU A 7 10.98 1.41 5.20
C LEU A 7 9.65 1.54 5.93
N LYS A 8 9.54 2.47 6.88
CA LYS A 8 8.29 2.71 7.62
C LYS A 8 7.09 3.06 6.73
N PRO A 9 7.22 3.94 5.73
CA PRO A 9 6.09 4.27 4.87
C PRO A 9 5.72 3.12 3.92
N ILE A 10 6.69 2.39 3.37
CA ILE A 10 6.39 1.27 2.46
C ILE A 10 5.74 0.10 3.21
N GLU A 11 6.19 -0.18 4.43
CA GLU A 11 5.58 -1.21 5.28
C GLU A 11 4.17 -0.83 5.71
N ASN A 12 3.93 0.44 6.05
CA ASN A 12 2.59 0.94 6.36
C ASN A 12 1.64 0.82 5.16
N VAL A 13 2.10 1.20 3.96
CA VAL A 13 1.32 1.07 2.72
C VAL A 13 0.99 -0.40 2.43
N TRP A 14 1.97 -1.30 2.61
CA TRP A 14 1.75 -2.73 2.40
C TRP A 14 0.80 -3.35 3.45
N ALA A 15 0.85 -2.87 4.69
CA ALA A 15 -0.07 -3.29 5.74
C ALA A 15 -1.51 -2.85 5.46
N GLU A 16 -1.72 -1.61 5.06
CA GLU A 16 -3.03 -1.07 4.67
C GLU A 16 -3.59 -1.79 3.44
N LEU A 17 -2.76 -2.04 2.42
CA LEU A 17 -3.15 -2.78 1.22
C LEU A 17 -3.60 -4.21 1.56
N LYS A 18 -2.81 -4.94 2.36
CA LYS A 18 -3.18 -6.29 2.80
C LYS A 18 -4.49 -6.31 3.57
N LYS A 19 -4.73 -5.34 4.46
CA LYS A 19 -5.97 -5.21 5.22
C LYS A 19 -7.18 -5.03 4.32
N HIS A 20 -7.10 -4.14 3.33
CA HIS A 20 -8.19 -3.89 2.39
C HIS A 20 -8.46 -5.07 1.45
N VAL A 21 -7.40 -5.67 0.89
CA VAL A 21 -7.52 -6.87 0.05
C VAL A 21 -8.13 -8.03 0.85
N GLN A 22 -7.72 -8.24 2.11
CA GLN A 22 -8.31 -9.27 2.98
C GLN A 22 -9.78 -9.01 3.30
N ALA A 23 -10.16 -7.75 3.55
CA ALA A 23 -11.57 -7.39 3.82
C ALA A 23 -12.49 -7.72 2.65
N ARG A 24 -11.97 -7.64 1.41
CA ARG A 24 -12.71 -7.95 0.18
C ARG A 24 -12.75 -9.43 -0.17
N ARG A 25 -11.95 -10.27 0.50
CA ARG A 25 -11.90 -11.74 0.35
C ARG A 25 -11.93 -12.19 -1.12
N PRO A 26 -10.96 -11.78 -1.96
CA PRO A 26 -10.90 -12.25 -3.33
C PRO A 26 -10.84 -13.77 -3.38
N THR A 27 -11.66 -14.37 -4.23
CA THR A 27 -11.73 -15.82 -4.43
C THR A 27 -10.88 -16.29 -5.62
N ASN A 28 -10.38 -15.35 -6.43
CA ASN A 28 -9.61 -15.62 -7.64
C ASN A 28 -8.39 -14.69 -7.75
N LEU A 29 -7.32 -15.17 -8.39
CA LEU A 29 -6.10 -14.41 -8.65
C LEU A 29 -6.37 -13.11 -9.43
N THR A 30 -7.27 -13.15 -10.42
CA THR A 30 -7.67 -11.96 -11.19
C THR A 30 -8.31 -10.89 -10.31
N GLN A 31 -9.19 -11.30 -9.38
CA GLN A 31 -9.83 -10.37 -8.44
C GLN A 31 -8.84 -9.83 -7.43
N LEU A 32 -7.92 -10.65 -6.93
CA LEU A 32 -6.83 -10.20 -6.07
C LEU A 32 -6.00 -9.14 -6.78
N HIS A 33 -5.64 -9.35 -8.05
CA HIS A 33 -4.84 -8.41 -8.82
C HIS A 33 -5.58 -7.08 -9.06
N GLN A 34 -6.86 -7.15 -9.48
CA GLN A 34 -7.70 -5.96 -9.65
C GLN A 34 -7.88 -5.16 -8.36
N LEU A 35 -8.22 -5.84 -7.26
CA LEU A 35 -8.37 -5.20 -5.95
C LEU A 35 -7.06 -4.59 -5.46
N CYS A 36 -5.94 -5.27 -5.70
CA CYS A 36 -4.62 -4.75 -5.35
C CYS A 36 -4.35 -3.43 -6.11
N GLN A 37 -4.65 -3.36 -7.41
CA GLN A 37 -4.49 -2.15 -8.21
C GLN A 37 -5.47 -1.03 -7.82
N GLU A 38 -6.74 -1.36 -7.57
CA GLU A 38 -7.74 -0.39 -7.13
C GLU A 38 -7.40 0.21 -5.77
N GLU A 39 -7.06 -0.63 -4.79
CA GLU A 39 -6.71 -0.18 -3.44
C GLU A 39 -5.36 0.55 -3.46
N TRP A 40 -4.39 0.10 -4.26
CA TRP A 40 -3.13 0.83 -4.48
C TRP A 40 -3.36 2.21 -5.09
N ALA A 41 -4.25 2.35 -6.07
CA ALA A 41 -4.59 3.64 -6.68
C ALA A 41 -5.32 4.59 -5.70
N LYS A 42 -6.05 4.04 -4.71
CA LYS A 42 -6.69 4.81 -3.63
C LYS A 42 -5.71 5.26 -2.56
N ILE A 43 -4.63 4.51 -2.33
CA ILE A 43 -3.51 4.93 -1.48
C ILE A 43 -2.81 6.08 -2.20
N ASN A 44 -3.32 7.29 -1.99
CA ASN A 44 -2.97 8.48 -2.73
C ASN A 44 -1.45 8.77 -2.64
N PRO A 45 -0.80 9.27 -3.70
CA PRO A 45 0.56 9.80 -3.65
C PRO A 45 0.80 10.88 -2.58
N THR A 46 -0.24 11.38 -1.89
CA THR A 46 -0.11 12.23 -0.70
C THR A 46 0.74 11.60 0.41
N TYR A 47 0.86 10.27 0.49
CA TYR A 47 1.78 9.62 1.43
C TYR A 47 3.25 9.71 0.97
N CYS A 48 3.51 9.63 -0.34
CA CYS A 48 4.85 9.88 -0.91
C CYS A 48 5.23 11.36 -0.90
N GLY A 49 4.27 12.28 -1.11
CA GLY A 49 4.52 13.72 -1.11
C GLY A 49 5.02 14.25 0.24
N LYS A 50 4.55 13.70 1.35
CA LYS A 50 5.01 14.08 2.71
C LYS A 50 6.42 13.61 3.07
N LEU A 51 7.05 12.77 2.25
CA LEU A 51 8.41 12.25 2.48
C LEU A 51 9.47 12.95 1.61
N VAL A 52 9.06 13.66 0.55
CA VAL A 52 9.98 14.31 -0.40
C VAL A 52 10.16 15.81 -0.10
N GLU A 53 9.28 16.43 0.70
CA GLU A 53 9.46 17.80 1.20
C GLU A 53 10.03 17.83 2.61
N GLY A 54 11.29 17.38 2.74
CA GLY A 54 12.14 17.52 3.92
C GLY A 54 13.60 17.58 3.54
#